data_AF-A0AAW1BXR5-F1
#
_entry.id   AF-A0AAW1BXR5-F1
#
_cell.length_a   1.000
_cell.length_b   1.000
_cell.length_c   1.000
_cell.angle_alpha   90.00
_cell.angle_beta   90.00
_cell.angle_gamma   90.00
#
_symmetry.space_group_name_H-M   'P 1'
#
loop_
_entity.id
_entity.type
_entity.pdbx_description
1 polymer ?
#
loop_
_entity_poly.entity_id
_entity_poly.type
_entity_poly.pdbx_seq_one_letter_code
_entity_poly.pdbx_strand_id
1 'polypeptide(L)'
;MTMPNKLLRITEDGTLLYTMRLTVRAECPMHLEDFPMDAHACPLKFGSYAYTKSEVIYEWTRDPAYSVEVAEDGSRLNQYDLMGQTVDSGIVQSSTGG
;
A
#
# COMPACT_ATOMS: atom_id res chain seq x y z
N MET A 1 -5.46 28.54 -7.34
CA MET A 1 -5.36 27.12 -7.74
C MET A 1 -4.13 26.54 -7.08
N THR A 2 -4.27 25.39 -6.41
CA THR A 2 -3.13 24.66 -5.85
C THR A 2 -2.61 23.63 -6.86
N MET A 3 -1.35 23.27 -6.76
CA MET A 3 -0.72 22.26 -7.63
C MET A 3 -0.96 20.84 -7.08
N PRO A 4 -0.88 19.78 -7.93
CA PRO A 4 -0.92 18.40 -7.46
C PRO A 4 0.21 18.11 -6.47
N ASN A 5 -0.09 17.36 -5.40
CA ASN A 5 0.89 16.94 -4.40
C ASN A 5 1.73 15.77 -4.94
N LYS A 6 2.65 16.10 -5.85
CA LYS A 6 3.60 15.19 -6.47
C LYS A 6 4.99 15.81 -6.44
N LEU A 7 5.99 15.00 -6.13
CA LEU A 7 7.40 15.40 -6.15
C LEU A 7 8.18 14.39 -6.98
N LEU A 8 8.95 14.88 -7.95
CA LEU A 8 9.96 14.12 -8.67
C LEU A 8 11.32 14.75 -8.39
N ARG A 9 12.25 13.96 -7.86
CA ARG A 9 13.64 14.37 -7.64
C ARG A 9 14.57 13.43 -8.41
N ILE A 10 15.54 14.03 -9.08
CA ILE A 10 16.58 13.33 -9.85
C ILE A 10 17.91 13.62 -9.16
N THR A 11 18.66 12.57 -8.81
CA THR A 11 20.03 12.69 -8.30
C THR A 11 21.03 12.68 -9.45
N GLU A 12 22.28 13.07 -9.18
CA GLU A 12 23.32 13.20 -10.22
C GLU A 12 23.70 11.86 -10.89
N ASP A 13 23.50 10.74 -10.19
CA ASP A 13 23.68 9.37 -10.71
C ASP A 13 22.48 8.85 -11.51
N GLY A 14 21.42 9.66 -11.65
CA GLY A 14 20.21 9.32 -12.40
C GLY A 14 19.14 8.59 -11.58
N THR A 15 19.33 8.38 -10.27
CA THR A 15 18.30 7.79 -9.41
C THR A 15 17.09 8.73 -9.27
N LEU A 16 15.88 8.17 -9.41
CA LEU A 16 14.63 8.91 -9.31
C LEU A 16 13.94 8.63 -7.97
N LEU A 17 13.59 9.70 -7.25
CA LEU A 17 12.63 9.65 -6.14
C LEU A 17 11.31 10.28 -6.58
N TYR A 18 10.25 9.48 -6.56
CA TYR A 18 8.90 9.94 -6.88
C TYR A 18 7.96 9.70 -5.70
N THR A 19 7.35 10.77 -5.18
CA THR A 19 6.39 10.70 -4.07
C THR A 19 5.08 11.40 -4.43
N MET A 20 3.98 10.90 -3.87
CA MET A 20 2.66 11.48 -4.05
C MET A 20 1.82 11.30 -2.80
N ARG A 21 0.87 12.22 -2.60
CA ARG A 21 -0.17 12.06 -1.58
C ARG A 21 -1.43 11.47 -2.22
N LEU A 22 -1.85 10.31 -1.72
CA LEU A 22 -3.05 9.60 -2.16
C LEU A 22 -4.05 9.44 -1.01
N THR A 23 -5.33 9.41 -1.38
CA THR A 23 -6.40 8.88 -0.53
C THR A 23 -6.90 7.62 -1.23
N VAL A 24 -6.57 6.45 -0.70
CA VAL A 24 -6.92 5.16 -1.31
C VAL A 24 -8.16 4.59 -0.65
N ARG A 25 -9.21 4.32 -1.43
CA ARG A 25 -10.37 3.54 -1.00
C ARG A 25 -10.20 2.11 -1.49
N ALA A 26 -9.64 1.25 -0.64
CA ALA A 26 -9.43 -0.16 -0.93
C ALA A 26 -10.65 -0.99 -0.51
N GLU A 27 -10.78 -2.18 -1.09
CA GLU A 27 -11.72 -3.20 -0.64
C GLU A 27 -11.13 -3.92 0.57
N CYS A 28 -11.96 -4.15 1.59
CA CYS A 28 -11.63 -5.01 2.72
C CYS A 28 -12.72 -6.08 2.87
N PRO A 29 -12.47 -7.33 2.45
CA PRO A 29 -13.40 -8.42 2.68
C PRO A 29 -13.44 -8.74 4.18
N MET A 30 -14.63 -8.70 4.77
CA MET A 30 -14.85 -8.95 6.20
C MET A 30 -15.77 -10.17 6.39
N HIS A 31 -15.45 -10.99 7.38
CA HIS A 31 -16.25 -12.15 7.77
C HIS A 31 -16.95 -11.87 9.11
N LEU A 32 -18.22 -11.48 9.07
CA LEU A 32 -18.97 -10.96 10.22
C LEU A 32 -19.72 -12.04 11.02
N GLU A 33 -19.21 -13.27 11.01
CA GLU A 33 -19.87 -14.41 11.68
C GLU A 33 -19.85 -14.26 13.21
N ASP A 34 -18.78 -13.65 13.75
CA ASP A 34 -18.56 -13.47 15.20
C ASP A 34 -18.87 -12.04 15.70
N PHE A 35 -19.66 -11.27 14.96
CA PHE A 35 -19.96 -9.88 15.31
C PHE A 35 -20.53 -9.74 16.75
N PRO A 36 -20.04 -8.79 17.59
CA PRO A 36 -19.02 -7.76 17.32
C PRO A 36 -17.59 -8.15 17.78
N MET A 37 -17.36 -9.43 18.06
CA MET A 37 -16.10 -9.97 18.62
C MET A 37 -15.22 -10.57 17.51
N ASP A 38 -15.23 -9.93 16.34
CA ASP A 38 -14.52 -10.35 15.15
C ASP A 38 -13.20 -9.56 14.95
N ALA A 39 -12.30 -10.13 14.15
CA ALA A 39 -11.05 -9.49 13.76
C ALA A 39 -10.83 -9.67 12.25
N HIS A 40 -10.41 -8.60 11.58
CA HIS A 40 -10.28 -8.56 10.12
C HIS A 40 -8.89 -8.12 9.70
N ALA A 41 -8.36 -8.76 8.66
CA ALA A 41 -7.15 -8.30 7.97
C ALA A 41 -7.56 -7.62 6.65
N CYS A 42 -7.37 -6.31 6.55
CA CYS A 42 -7.68 -5.53 5.35
C CYS A 42 -6.44 -5.39 4.44
N PRO A 43 -6.34 -6.09 3.30
CA PRO A 43 -5.15 -6.05 2.48
C PRO A 43 -5.12 -4.81 1.57
N LEU A 44 -3.99 -4.11 1.55
CA LEU A 44 -3.66 -3.13 0.52
C LEU A 44 -2.65 -3.73 -0.46
N LYS A 45 -3.10 -4.08 -1.66
CA LYS A 45 -2.27 -4.71 -2.70
C LYS A 45 -2.03 -3.70 -3.83
N PHE A 46 -0.78 -3.55 -4.25
CA PHE A 46 -0.40 -2.71 -5.39
C PHE A 46 0.70 -3.38 -6.21
N GLY A 47 0.81 -3.01 -7.48
CA GLY A 47 1.80 -3.52 -8.41
C GLY A 47 1.70 -2.80 -9.75
N SER A 48 2.59 -3.15 -10.67
CA SER A 48 2.50 -2.67 -12.05
C SER A 48 1.26 -3.27 -12.71
N TYR A 49 0.55 -2.43 -13.48
CA TYR A 49 -0.58 -2.88 -14.26
C TYR A 49 -0.16 -3.54 -15.58
N ALA A 50 0.80 -2.93 -16.29
CA ALA A 50 1.16 -3.32 -17.66
C ALA A 50 2.42 -4.18 -17.74
N TYR A 51 3.33 -4.03 -16.77
CA TYR A 51 4.63 -4.70 -16.81
C TYR A 51 4.63 -5.97 -15.99
N THR A 52 5.15 -7.02 -16.60
CA THR A 52 5.36 -8.33 -15.97
C THR A 52 6.58 -8.31 -15.05
N LYS A 53 6.75 -9.37 -14.25
CA LYS A 53 7.90 -9.54 -13.35
C LYS A 53 9.25 -9.52 -14.07
N SER A 54 9.30 -9.88 -15.35
CA SER A 54 10.53 -9.82 -16.16
C SER A 54 10.91 -8.40 -16.59
N GLU A 55 10.00 -7.44 -16.47
CA GLU A 55 10.20 -6.05 -16.91
C GLU A 55 10.35 -5.09 -15.73
N VAL A 56 9.52 -5.25 -14.70
CA VAL A 56 9.53 -4.41 -13.50
C VAL A 56 9.40 -5.28 -12.25
N ILE A 57 10.29 -5.05 -11.28
CA ILE A 57 10.28 -5.69 -9.97
C ILE A 57 10.09 -4.60 -8.91
N TYR A 58 9.12 -4.79 -8.03
CA TYR A 58 8.92 -3.92 -6.87
C TYR A 58 9.65 -4.50 -5.67
N GLU A 59 10.37 -3.65 -4.97
CA GLU A 59 11.04 -3.96 -3.71
C GLU A 59 10.72 -2.89 -2.67
N TRP A 60 10.71 -3.31 -1.41
CA TRP A 60 10.59 -2.40 -0.28
C TRP A 60 11.92 -1.67 -0.10
N THR A 61 11.88 -0.37 0.19
CA THR A 61 13.09 0.45 0.33
C THR A 61 13.88 0.17 1.60
N ARG A 62 13.24 -0.44 2.60
CA ARG A 62 13.83 -0.95 3.85
C ARG A 62 13.37 -2.38 4.05
N ASP A 63 13.71 -3.00 5.19
CA ASP A 63 13.09 -4.27 5.56
C ASP A 63 11.55 -4.15 5.51
N PRO A 64 10.84 -5.21 5.08
CA PRO A 64 9.38 -5.16 4.92
C PRO A 64 8.64 -4.64 6.15
N ALA A 65 9.07 -5.05 7.34
CA ALA A 65 8.47 -4.64 8.61
C ALA A 65 8.61 -3.13 8.92
N TYR A 66 9.60 -2.45 8.35
CA TYR A 66 9.84 -1.01 8.58
C TYR A 66 9.46 -0.13 7.39
N SER A 67 9.05 -0.71 6.26
CA SER A 67 8.77 0.06 5.04
C SER A 67 7.39 0.70 5.03
N VAL A 68 6.45 0.19 5.84
CA VAL A 68 5.13 0.76 6.01
C VAL A 68 5.03 1.35 7.42
N GLU A 69 4.94 2.67 7.50
CA GLU A 69 4.83 3.41 8.75
C GLU A 69 3.44 4.03 8.88
N VAL A 70 2.83 3.84 10.05
CA VAL A 70 1.58 4.48 10.44
C VAL A 70 1.94 5.60 11.42
N ALA A 71 1.45 6.81 11.18
CA ALA A 71 1.69 7.94 12.08
C ALA A 71 1.05 7.67 13.46
N GLU A 72 1.70 8.13 14.53
CA GLU A 72 1.23 7.94 15.91
C GLU A 72 -0.19 8.49 16.14
N ASP A 73 -0.52 9.62 15.51
CA ASP A 73 -1.84 10.26 15.51
C ASP A 73 -2.70 9.87 14.28
N GLY A 74 -2.26 8.86 13.53
CA GLY A 74 -2.85 8.45 12.26
C GLY A 74 -4.14 7.65 12.39
N SER A 75 -4.46 7.13 13.58
CA SER A 75 -5.70 6.37 13.77
C SER A 75 -6.92 7.29 13.76
N ARG A 76 -7.88 6.97 12.88
CA ARG A 76 -9.15 7.70 12.73
C ARG A 76 -10.33 6.74 12.75
N LEU A 77 -10.17 5.59 13.42
CA LEU A 77 -11.14 4.52 13.49
C LEU A 77 -12.05 4.72 14.70
N ASN A 78 -13.37 4.76 14.47
CA ASN A 78 -14.36 4.95 15.53
C ASN A 78 -14.84 3.63 16.15
N GLN A 79 -14.76 2.53 15.41
CA GLN A 79 -15.36 1.24 15.75
C GLN A 79 -14.36 0.08 15.78
N TYR A 80 -13.14 0.31 15.29
CA TYR A 80 -12.08 -0.69 15.18
C TYR A 80 -10.83 -0.17 15.84
N ASP A 81 -9.98 -1.10 16.27
CA ASP A 81 -8.63 -0.81 16.71
C ASP A 81 -7.61 -1.35 15.69
N LEU A 82 -6.58 -0.56 15.41
CA LEU A 82 -5.50 -0.96 14.51
C LEU A 82 -4.42 -1.65 15.33
N MET A 83 -4.46 -2.97 15.40
CA MET A 83 -3.49 -3.76 16.16
C MET A 83 -2.08 -3.75 15.55
N GLY A 84 -1.96 -3.50 14.25
CA GLY A 84 -0.70 -3.45 13.53
C GLY A 84 -0.84 -3.76 12.05
N GLN A 85 0.29 -3.84 11.36
CA GLN A 85 0.40 -4.15 9.94
C GLN A 85 1.39 -5.28 9.69
N THR A 86 1.07 -6.13 8.72
CA THR A 86 1.97 -7.16 8.21
C THR A 86 2.24 -6.88 6.73
N VAL A 87 3.50 -6.97 6.34
CA VAL A 87 3.95 -6.68 4.98
C VAL A 87 4.47 -7.96 4.35
N ASP A 88 3.98 -8.27 3.16
CA ASP A 88 4.40 -9.41 2.37
C ASP A 88 4.50 -9.04 0.88
N SER A 89 5.22 -9.85 0.10
CA SER A 89 5.41 -9.68 -1.34
C SER A 89 5.00 -10.95 -2.08
N GLY A 90 4.23 -10.81 -3.15
CA GLY A 90 3.77 -11.95 -3.94
C GLY A 90 3.45 -11.57 -5.38
N ILE A 91 3.36 -12.58 -6.24
CA ILE A 91 2.91 -12.39 -7.63
C ILE A 91 1.39 -12.57 -7.64
N VAL A 92 0.67 -11.50 -7.96
CA VAL A 92 -0.79 -11.54 -8.11
C VAL A 92 -1.10 -11.58 -9.60
N GLN A 93 -1.85 -12.60 -10.03
CA GLN A 93 -2.40 -12.62 -11.39
C GLN A 93 -3.61 -11.68 -11.45
N SER A 94 -3.49 -10.60 -12.20
CA SER A 94 -4.61 -9.72 -12.50
C SER A 94 -5.46 -10.32 -13.62
N SER A 95 -6.78 -10.29 -13.48
CA SER A 95 -7.74 -10.76 -14.49
C SER A 95 -7.81 -9.89 -15.75
N THR A 96 -7.16 -8.73 -15.73
CA THR A 96 -6.98 -7.87 -16.91
C THR A 96 -5.77 -8.34 -17.70
N GLY A 97 -5.99 -9.36 -18.54
CA GLY A 97 -5.01 -9.87 -19.50
C GLY A 97 -4.71 -8.87 -20.62
N GLY A 98 -3.47 -8.93 -21.09
CA GLY A 98 -3.13 -8.69 -22.50
C GLY A 98 -3.00 -10.02 -23.22
#